data_AF-A0AAU9V773-F1
#
_entry.id   AF-A0AAU9V773-F1
#
_cell.length_a   1.000
_cell.length_b   1.000
_cell.length_c   1.000
_cell.angle_alpha   90.00
_cell.angle_beta   90.00
_cell.angle_gamma   90.00
#
_symmetry.space_group_name_H-M   'P 1'
#
loop_
_entity.id
_entity.type
_entity.pdbx_description
1 polymer ?
#
loop_
_entity_poly.entity_id
_entity_poly.type
_entity_poly.pdbx_seq_one_letter_code
_entity_poly.pdbx_strand_id
1 'polypeptide(L)'
;MGTLPQIRSLPNIFNYFRYAMIEPKTELQKNAIVEARRKELESYQRAIDIQWLNSRMEDGRMGRCLALIQKEAEMEKDFQERTDHAAIVDARAKKEIALGIEIAKERREEACQLLRRHYLREHDPSLRELVKKLQAGYVRRDQQQQILHNQYRRLQEKAEENRANRALAEASYDDQEARERDEQFKIERNHQYCMAIQQQLVNKQRQKQCEYEEMLIEKRNIDDVMRTIADEDQRELQHKHDQTEKMRNEMITFQKAREAWKDKQKEMVVIEDRKIEEQRQVASDRSSAIVAERERKIQLKDESNEKVAIKMLADEAARQHREDLISELQHQECEDKNRQDDLAEWTRSERAKVDMKEGLLAQMEDKKLEATSERARDVGFRRSMESQMADEDEIEEEKKRKIKAKNDQYSADLQQQILDNAARRQKEKAFEEKRNREEYEQDQEWRKEVLEERKKIMEDHVPKLLGYVQPGVISQEDVANPRLADLGINIKTSNRPKRLPKCNAQCRILREY
;
A
#
# COMPACT_ATOMS: atom_id res chain seq x y z
N MET A 1 91.14 -25.13 14.84
CA MET A 1 92.20 -24.90 15.84
C MET A 1 91.91 -25.87 17.00
N GLY A 2 92.75 -26.82 17.37
CA GLY A 2 94.12 -27.10 16.90
C GLY A 2 95.17 -26.78 17.97
N THR A 3 95.25 -27.59 19.01
CA THR A 3 96.41 -27.67 19.93
C THR A 3 96.52 -29.06 20.54
N LEU A 4 97.65 -29.72 20.26
CA LEU A 4 98.09 -31.01 20.82
C LEU A 4 98.91 -30.77 22.12
N PRO A 5 99.32 -31.83 22.86
CA PRO A 5 99.64 -31.72 24.30
C PRO A 5 101.13 -31.47 24.61
N GLN A 6 101.44 -31.34 25.90
CA GLN A 6 102.78 -31.61 26.44
C GLN A 6 102.73 -32.69 27.54
N ILE A 7 103.32 -33.84 27.22
CA ILE A 7 103.70 -34.88 28.20
C ILE A 7 105.19 -34.67 28.49
N ARG A 8 105.61 -34.66 29.76
CA ARG A 8 107.02 -34.64 30.17
C ARG A 8 107.40 -35.88 30.97
N SER A 9 108.15 -36.75 30.31
CA SER A 9 109.31 -37.52 30.79
C SER A 9 109.35 -38.03 32.25
N LEU A 10 109.38 -39.36 32.37
CA LEU A 10 110.08 -40.09 33.44
C LEU A 10 111.57 -39.71 33.51
N PRO A 11 112.23 -40.01 34.65
CA PRO A 11 113.49 -40.76 34.55
C PRO A 11 113.50 -42.03 35.41
N ASN A 12 114.19 -43.05 34.90
CA ASN A 12 114.46 -44.34 35.49
C ASN A 12 115.94 -44.40 35.91
N ILE A 13 116.30 -44.86 37.11
CA ILE A 13 117.67 -45.33 37.49
C ILE A 13 117.65 -46.17 38.80
N PHE A 14 118.00 -47.45 38.65
CA PHE A 14 118.75 -48.40 39.50
C PHE A 14 118.81 -48.32 41.05
N ASN A 15 118.34 -49.42 41.67
CA ASN A 15 119.03 -50.36 42.59
C ASN A 15 120.05 -49.88 43.65
N TYR A 16 119.88 -50.38 44.89
CA TYR A 16 120.90 -51.19 45.58
C TYR A 16 120.29 -52.14 46.64
N PHE A 17 120.88 -53.32 46.84
CA PHE A 17 120.39 -54.42 47.70
C PHE A 17 121.03 -54.42 49.12
N ARG A 18 120.32 -54.95 50.14
CA ARG A 18 120.94 -55.59 51.32
C ARG A 18 120.00 -56.60 51.99
N TYR A 19 120.54 -57.75 52.43
CA TYR A 19 119.83 -58.89 53.03
C TYR A 19 120.30 -59.15 54.48
N ALA A 20 119.44 -59.74 55.32
CA ALA A 20 119.81 -60.57 56.49
C ALA A 20 118.63 -61.49 56.91
N MET A 21 118.91 -62.69 57.45
CA MET A 21 117.92 -63.75 57.77
C MET A 21 117.67 -63.96 59.29
N ILE A 22 116.65 -64.78 59.63
CA ILE A 22 116.18 -65.12 60.99
C ILE A 22 115.85 -66.64 61.07
N GLU A 23 115.95 -67.26 62.26
CA GLU A 23 115.61 -68.67 62.56
C GLU A 23 114.48 -68.85 63.65
N PRO A 24 113.84 -70.03 63.82
CA PRO A 24 112.44 -70.16 64.30
C PRO A 24 112.20 -70.57 65.79
N LYS A 25 110.93 -70.54 66.24
CA LYS A 25 110.44 -70.79 67.64
C LYS A 25 109.08 -71.54 67.73
N THR A 26 108.57 -71.82 68.94
CA THR A 26 107.64 -72.94 69.30
C THR A 26 106.14 -72.62 69.59
N GLU A 27 105.34 -73.69 69.72
CA GLU A 27 103.85 -73.78 69.80
C GLU A 27 103.08 -72.71 70.59
N LEU A 28 103.49 -72.34 71.82
CA LEU A 28 102.72 -71.39 72.64
C LEU A 28 102.58 -70.01 71.98
N GLN A 29 103.54 -69.65 71.12
CA GLN A 29 103.47 -68.44 70.30
C GLN A 29 102.39 -68.55 69.21
N LYS A 30 102.09 -69.76 68.70
CA LYS A 30 101.08 -69.98 67.66
C LYS A 30 99.67 -69.61 68.13
N ASN A 31 99.29 -69.97 69.37
CA ASN A 31 97.97 -69.61 69.91
C ASN A 31 97.83 -68.09 70.15
N ALA A 32 98.88 -67.44 70.66
CA ALA A 32 98.90 -65.98 70.78
C ALA A 32 98.83 -65.30 69.40
N ILE A 33 99.50 -65.84 68.38
CA ILE A 33 99.41 -65.40 66.98
C ILE A 33 97.98 -65.59 66.44
N VAL A 34 97.30 -66.70 66.73
CA VAL A 34 95.91 -66.94 66.27
C VAL A 34 94.92 -65.96 66.92
N GLU A 35 95.02 -65.71 68.23
CA GLU A 35 94.12 -64.76 68.90
C GLU A 35 94.39 -63.31 68.49
N ALA A 36 95.66 -62.93 68.33
CA ALA A 36 96.04 -61.64 67.75
C ALA A 36 95.46 -61.49 66.34
N ARG A 37 95.62 -62.50 65.49
CA ARG A 37 95.13 -62.49 64.11
C ARG A 37 93.61 -62.48 64.01
N ARG A 38 92.89 -63.06 64.98
CA ARG A 38 91.43 -62.89 65.10
C ARG A 38 91.06 -61.45 65.43
N LYS A 39 91.73 -60.81 66.39
CA LYS A 39 91.50 -59.40 66.76
C LYS A 39 91.86 -58.45 65.61
N GLU A 40 92.94 -58.73 64.88
CA GLU A 40 93.28 -58.06 63.62
C GLU A 40 92.15 -58.20 62.60
N LEU A 41 91.68 -59.43 62.30
CA LEU A 41 90.57 -59.66 61.36
C LEU A 41 89.27 -58.94 61.79
N GLU A 42 88.90 -58.96 63.07
CA GLU A 42 87.75 -58.21 63.58
C GLU A 42 87.95 -56.69 63.46
N SER A 43 89.18 -56.18 63.59
CA SER A 43 89.51 -54.77 63.36
C SER A 43 89.46 -54.39 61.87
N TYR A 44 89.95 -55.26 60.98
CA TYR A 44 89.87 -55.08 59.52
C TYR A 44 88.41 -55.11 59.06
N GLN A 45 87.59 -56.02 59.58
CA GLN A 45 86.16 -56.08 59.24
C GLN A 45 85.45 -54.79 59.63
N ARG A 46 85.66 -54.27 60.85
CA ARG A 46 85.11 -52.97 61.27
C ARG A 46 85.61 -51.81 60.42
N ALA A 47 86.88 -51.83 60.00
CA ALA A 47 87.43 -50.80 59.11
C ALA A 47 86.74 -50.82 57.73
N ILE A 48 86.49 -52.01 57.18
CA ILE A 48 85.75 -52.20 55.92
C ILE A 48 84.29 -51.74 56.05
N ASP A 49 83.61 -52.11 57.13
CA ASP A 49 82.21 -51.74 57.36
C ASP A 49 82.05 -50.21 57.54
N ILE A 50 82.99 -49.57 58.24
CA ILE A 50 83.08 -48.10 58.38
C ILE A 50 83.37 -47.44 57.03
N GLN A 51 84.28 -48.01 56.23
CA GLN A 51 84.59 -47.50 54.89
C GLN A 51 83.36 -47.60 53.97
N TRP A 52 82.61 -48.70 54.00
CA TRP A 52 81.38 -48.87 53.23
C TRP A 52 80.27 -47.90 53.67
N LEU A 53 80.09 -47.70 54.98
CA LEU A 53 79.16 -46.69 55.51
C LEU A 53 79.56 -45.27 55.08
N ASN A 54 80.86 -44.94 55.09
CA ASN A 54 81.35 -43.65 54.62
C ASN A 54 81.10 -43.46 53.12
N SER A 55 81.45 -44.42 52.27
CA SER A 55 81.16 -44.31 50.82
C SER A 55 79.66 -44.19 50.54
N ARG A 56 78.80 -44.95 51.23
CA ARG A 56 77.33 -44.83 51.10
C ARG A 56 76.80 -43.49 51.61
N MET A 57 77.41 -42.90 52.64
CA MET A 57 77.08 -41.55 53.09
C MET A 57 77.62 -40.47 52.14
N GLU A 58 78.75 -40.70 51.48
CA GLU A 58 79.30 -39.84 50.43
C GLU A 58 78.40 -39.86 49.19
N ASP A 59 77.95 -41.02 48.73
CA ASP A 59 76.93 -41.16 47.68
C ASP A 59 75.63 -40.44 48.06
N GLY A 60 75.17 -40.60 49.31
CA GLY A 60 73.99 -39.91 49.82
C GLY A 60 74.17 -38.39 49.98
N ARG A 61 75.39 -37.91 50.23
CA ARG A 61 75.74 -36.47 50.23
C ARG A 61 75.81 -35.94 48.80
N MET A 62 76.46 -36.66 47.90
CA MET A 62 76.55 -36.36 46.47
C MET A 62 75.16 -36.29 45.84
N GLY A 63 74.28 -37.25 46.12
CA GLY A 63 72.89 -37.22 45.65
C GLY A 63 72.10 -36.01 46.15
N ARG A 64 72.32 -35.56 47.40
CA ARG A 64 71.72 -34.30 47.91
C ARG A 64 72.33 -33.06 47.25
N CYS A 65 73.64 -33.03 47.02
CA CYS A 65 74.29 -31.93 46.29
C CYS A 65 73.78 -31.86 44.83
N LEU A 66 73.67 -32.99 44.14
CA LEU A 66 73.10 -33.06 42.78
C LEU A 66 71.63 -32.64 42.75
N ALA A 67 70.81 -33.05 43.73
CA ALA A 67 69.43 -32.61 43.84
C ALA A 67 69.28 -31.10 44.14
N LEU A 68 70.21 -30.51 44.92
CA LEU A 68 70.27 -29.06 45.12
C LEU A 68 70.67 -28.34 43.84
N ILE A 69 71.71 -28.79 43.14
CA ILE A 69 72.16 -28.24 41.85
C ILE A 69 71.04 -28.35 40.79
N GLN A 70 70.32 -29.47 40.74
CA GLN A 70 69.16 -29.63 39.85
C GLN A 70 68.05 -28.65 40.19
N LYS A 71 67.70 -28.49 41.47
CA LYS A 71 66.69 -27.53 41.92
C LYS A 71 67.09 -26.08 41.65
N GLU A 72 68.37 -25.74 41.83
CA GLU A 72 68.91 -24.42 41.49
C GLU A 72 68.85 -24.18 39.97
N ALA A 73 69.22 -25.17 39.15
CA ALA A 73 69.10 -25.09 37.69
C ALA A 73 67.64 -25.01 37.21
N GLU A 74 66.71 -25.69 37.87
CA GLU A 74 65.26 -25.57 37.63
C GLU A 74 64.75 -24.16 37.97
N MET A 75 65.11 -23.61 39.13
CA MET A 75 64.73 -22.24 39.50
C MET A 75 65.32 -21.17 38.57
N GLU A 76 66.57 -21.34 38.14
CA GLU A 76 67.22 -20.44 37.18
C GLU A 76 66.54 -20.52 35.80
N LYS A 77 66.20 -21.74 35.35
CA LYS A 77 65.44 -21.95 34.12
C LYS A 77 64.05 -21.32 34.19
N ASP A 78 63.32 -21.52 35.28
CA ASP A 78 62.01 -20.90 35.54
C ASP A 78 62.10 -19.36 35.54
N PHE A 79 63.17 -18.80 36.08
CA PHE A 79 63.43 -17.37 36.06
C PHE A 79 63.69 -16.88 34.64
N GLN A 80 64.56 -17.56 33.89
CA GLN A 80 64.87 -17.23 32.50
C GLN A 80 63.64 -17.33 31.59
N GLU A 81 62.83 -18.38 31.70
CA GLU A 81 61.59 -18.54 30.93
C GLU A 81 60.58 -17.42 31.24
N ARG A 82 60.51 -16.94 32.49
CA ARG A 82 59.67 -15.77 32.86
C ARG A 82 60.22 -14.46 32.30
N THR A 83 61.53 -14.24 32.33
CA THR A 83 62.14 -13.03 31.73
C THR A 83 62.01 -13.03 30.21
N ASP A 84 62.18 -14.19 29.56
CA ASP A 84 62.02 -14.34 28.12
C ASP A 84 60.55 -14.17 27.71
N HIS A 85 59.61 -14.77 28.45
CA HIS A 85 58.18 -14.56 28.22
C HIS A 85 57.77 -13.09 28.42
N ALA A 86 58.25 -12.43 29.47
CA ALA A 86 58.01 -11.00 29.69
C ALA A 86 58.59 -10.16 28.54
N ALA A 87 59.82 -10.44 28.09
CA ALA A 87 60.44 -9.76 26.96
C ALA A 87 59.69 -9.99 25.64
N ILE A 88 59.14 -11.19 25.41
CA ILE A 88 58.30 -11.51 24.24
C ILE A 88 56.97 -10.74 24.30
N VAL A 89 56.32 -10.69 25.46
CA VAL A 89 55.07 -9.92 25.66
C VAL A 89 55.33 -8.43 25.46
N ASP A 90 56.39 -7.87 26.03
CA ASP A 90 56.78 -6.46 25.85
C ASP A 90 57.13 -6.14 24.40
N ALA A 91 57.86 -7.03 23.71
CA ALA A 91 58.19 -6.88 22.30
C ALA A 91 56.93 -6.94 21.41
N ARG A 92 55.96 -7.79 21.77
CA ARG A 92 54.65 -7.88 21.09
C ARG A 92 53.83 -6.63 21.34
N ALA A 93 53.70 -6.17 22.59
CA ALA A 93 52.98 -4.94 22.93
C ALA A 93 53.57 -3.71 22.22
N LYS A 94 54.90 -3.59 22.15
CA LYS A 94 55.58 -2.52 21.38
C LYS A 94 55.25 -2.57 19.89
N LYS A 95 55.18 -3.76 19.28
CA LYS A 95 54.75 -3.93 17.88
C LYS A 95 53.27 -3.57 17.68
N GLU A 96 52.39 -4.03 18.57
CA GLU A 96 50.96 -3.73 18.50
C GLU A 96 50.66 -2.23 18.69
N ILE A 97 51.40 -1.54 19.58
CA ILE A 97 51.35 -0.08 19.73
C ILE A 97 51.86 0.64 18.48
N ALA A 98 53.00 0.21 17.91
CA ALA A 98 53.54 0.80 16.69
C ALA A 98 52.56 0.67 15.50
N LEU A 99 52.02 -0.53 15.28
CA LEU A 99 50.98 -0.78 14.27
C LEU A 99 49.71 0.03 14.54
N GLY A 100 49.29 0.16 15.81
CA GLY A 100 48.15 0.99 16.19
C GLY A 100 48.35 2.48 15.85
N ILE A 101 49.57 2.99 16.03
CA ILE A 101 49.95 4.36 15.64
C ILE A 101 49.97 4.52 14.12
N GLU A 102 50.48 3.55 13.37
CA GLU A 102 50.49 3.57 11.90
C GLU A 102 49.07 3.54 11.33
N ILE A 103 48.21 2.63 11.80
CA ILE A 103 46.78 2.57 11.42
C ILE A 103 46.06 3.88 11.77
N ALA A 104 46.39 4.51 12.91
CA ALA A 104 45.81 5.79 13.29
C ALA A 104 46.28 6.96 12.41
N LYS A 105 47.52 6.93 11.91
CA LYS A 105 48.02 7.90 10.92
C LYS A 105 47.33 7.72 9.57
N GLU A 106 47.29 6.49 9.05
CA GLU A 106 46.66 6.17 7.76
C GLU A 106 45.19 6.61 7.74
N ARG A 107 44.40 6.24 8.77
CA ARG A 107 43.01 6.71 8.92
C ARG A 107 42.87 8.23 9.02
N ARG A 108 43.83 8.91 9.64
CA ARG A 108 43.84 10.38 9.72
C ARG A 108 44.14 11.00 8.36
N GLU A 109 45.07 10.43 7.60
CA GLU A 109 45.41 10.85 6.24
C GLU A 109 44.22 10.62 5.29
N GLU A 110 43.54 9.46 5.36
CA GLU A 110 42.29 9.19 4.66
C GLU A 110 41.21 10.25 4.97
N ALA A 111 40.98 10.54 6.26
CA ALA A 111 40.00 11.54 6.68
C ALA A 111 40.36 12.96 6.19
N CYS A 112 41.64 13.34 6.26
CA CYS A 112 42.13 14.61 5.72
C CYS A 112 41.98 14.68 4.19
N GLN A 113 42.27 13.60 3.47
CA GLN A 113 42.02 13.51 2.03
C GLN A 113 40.53 13.68 1.72
N LEU A 114 39.64 12.92 2.37
CA LEU A 114 38.19 13.02 2.14
C LEU A 114 37.66 14.43 2.43
N LEU A 115 38.13 15.08 3.50
CA LEU A 115 37.80 16.47 3.80
C LEU A 115 38.32 17.44 2.73
N ARG A 116 39.53 17.24 2.21
CA ARG A 116 40.06 18.04 1.09
C ARG A 116 39.24 17.85 -0.20
N ARG A 117 38.83 16.61 -0.52
CA ARG A 117 37.93 16.32 -1.65
C ARG A 117 36.56 17.00 -1.47
N HIS A 118 36.00 16.99 -0.26
CA HIS A 118 34.77 17.71 0.07
C HIS A 118 34.93 19.22 -0.14
N TYR A 119 35.99 19.80 0.42
CA TYR A 119 36.33 21.22 0.29
C TYR A 119 36.45 21.66 -1.18
N LEU A 120 37.19 20.90 -2.00
CA LEU A 120 37.30 21.15 -3.45
C LEU A 120 35.92 21.12 -4.14
N ARG A 121 35.11 20.09 -3.84
CA ARG A 121 33.76 19.92 -4.43
C ARG A 121 32.76 20.99 -4.01
N GLU A 122 32.93 21.61 -2.84
CA GLU A 122 32.03 22.67 -2.35
C GLU A 122 32.48 24.08 -2.75
N HIS A 123 33.78 24.35 -2.85
CA HIS A 123 34.28 25.69 -3.17
C HIS A 123 34.48 25.90 -4.68
N ASP A 124 34.93 24.89 -5.43
CA ASP A 124 35.12 25.05 -6.87
C ASP A 124 33.75 25.10 -7.61
N PRO A 125 33.48 26.14 -8.43
CA PRO A 125 32.22 26.23 -9.17
C PRO A 125 32.09 25.16 -10.26
N SER A 126 33.19 24.74 -10.90
CA SER A 126 33.16 23.77 -12.00
C SER A 126 32.82 22.35 -11.49
N LEU A 127 33.37 21.95 -10.33
CA LEU A 127 33.03 20.68 -9.69
C LEU A 127 31.58 20.67 -9.19
N ARG A 128 31.09 21.76 -8.59
CA ARG A 128 29.67 21.89 -8.20
C ARG A 128 28.72 21.75 -9.39
N GLU A 129 29.03 22.41 -10.51
CA GLU A 129 28.24 22.26 -11.73
C GLU A 129 28.27 20.84 -12.29
N LEU A 130 29.44 20.19 -12.28
CA LEU A 130 29.57 18.81 -12.72
C LEU A 130 28.72 17.87 -11.87
N VAL A 131 28.82 17.96 -10.53
CA VAL A 131 28.01 17.16 -9.60
C VAL A 131 26.51 17.40 -9.81
N LYS A 132 26.06 18.65 -9.97
CA LYS A 132 24.64 18.96 -10.30
C LYS A 132 24.19 18.33 -11.62
N LYS A 133 25.02 18.37 -12.67
CA LYS A 133 24.72 17.79 -13.98
C LYS A 133 24.71 16.25 -13.94
N LEU A 134 25.55 15.62 -13.10
CA LEU A 134 25.54 14.17 -12.84
C LEU A 134 24.32 13.76 -12.01
N GLN A 135 23.95 14.50 -10.96
CA GLN A 135 22.71 14.30 -10.19
C GLN A 135 21.48 14.37 -11.09
N ALA A 136 21.39 15.35 -11.99
CA ALA A 136 20.33 15.41 -13.00
C ALA A 136 20.33 14.19 -13.95
N GLY A 137 21.50 13.58 -14.21
CA GLY A 137 21.63 12.30 -14.91
C GLY A 137 21.01 11.13 -14.13
N TYR A 138 21.26 11.02 -12.82
CA TYR A 138 20.62 10.00 -11.97
C TYR A 138 19.10 10.17 -11.97
N VAL A 139 18.61 11.41 -11.77
CA VAL A 139 17.17 11.71 -11.80
C VAL A 139 16.55 11.33 -13.14
N ARG A 140 17.20 11.60 -14.29
CA ARG A 140 16.68 11.19 -15.61
C ARG A 140 16.66 9.67 -15.76
N ARG A 141 17.70 8.96 -15.33
CA ARG A 141 17.75 7.49 -15.38
C ARG A 141 16.60 6.88 -14.61
N ASP A 142 16.38 7.36 -13.39
CA ASP A 142 15.37 6.83 -12.50
C ASP A 142 13.95 7.20 -13.00
N GLN A 143 13.76 8.41 -13.56
CA GLN A 143 12.53 8.78 -14.30
C GLN A 143 12.26 7.86 -15.49
N GLN A 144 13.28 7.50 -16.28
CA GLN A 144 13.11 6.59 -17.41
C GLN A 144 12.75 5.17 -16.96
N GLN A 145 13.32 4.70 -15.85
CA GLN A 145 12.91 3.44 -15.20
C GLN A 145 11.45 3.50 -14.71
N GLN A 146 11.03 4.60 -14.10
CA GLN A 146 9.62 4.81 -13.69
C GLN A 146 8.67 4.82 -14.89
N ILE A 147 9.05 5.46 -16.01
CA ILE A 147 8.25 5.45 -17.24
C ILE A 147 8.10 4.03 -17.78
N LEU A 148 9.19 3.25 -17.84
CA LEU A 148 9.16 1.84 -18.26
C LEU A 148 8.31 0.97 -17.32
N HIS A 149 8.44 1.15 -16.00
CA HIS A 149 7.62 0.46 -15.01
C HIS A 149 6.12 0.79 -15.16
N ASN A 150 5.78 2.06 -15.37
CA ASN A 150 4.39 2.49 -15.59
C ASN A 150 3.84 1.98 -16.93
N GLN A 151 4.66 1.89 -17.98
CA GLN A 151 4.28 1.25 -19.24
C GLN A 151 4.03 -0.25 -19.07
N TYR A 152 4.90 -0.95 -18.36
CA TYR A 152 4.73 -2.37 -18.02
C TYR A 152 3.43 -2.59 -17.22
N ARG A 153 3.19 -1.79 -16.18
CA ARG A 153 1.96 -1.84 -15.37
C ARG A 153 0.71 -1.65 -16.24
N ARG A 154 0.66 -0.64 -17.11
CA ARG A 154 -0.47 -0.42 -18.02
C ARG A 154 -0.72 -1.58 -18.98
N LEU A 155 0.34 -2.23 -19.46
CA LEU A 155 0.23 -3.43 -20.30
C LEU A 155 -0.30 -4.63 -19.51
N GLN A 156 0.10 -4.76 -18.24
CA GLN A 156 -0.41 -5.79 -17.33
C GLN A 156 -1.89 -5.55 -16.99
N GLU A 157 -2.27 -4.34 -16.56
CA GLU A 157 -3.65 -3.92 -16.28
C GLU A 157 -4.56 -4.21 -17.48
N LYS A 158 -4.12 -3.83 -18.70
CA LYS A 158 -4.86 -4.13 -19.94
C LYS A 158 -4.93 -5.64 -20.26
N ALA A 159 -3.91 -6.42 -19.90
CA ALA A 159 -3.94 -7.87 -20.08
C ALA A 159 -4.90 -8.56 -19.09
N GLU A 160 -5.01 -8.03 -17.87
CA GLU A 160 -5.95 -8.47 -16.84
C GLU A 160 -7.40 -8.08 -17.19
N GLU A 161 -7.63 -6.84 -17.63
CA GLU A 161 -8.91 -6.37 -18.19
C GLU A 161 -9.37 -7.26 -19.37
N ASN A 162 -8.46 -7.55 -20.32
CA ASN A 162 -8.73 -8.46 -21.43
C ASN A 162 -8.95 -9.93 -21.01
N ARG A 163 -8.61 -10.33 -19.77
CA ARG A 163 -8.99 -11.65 -19.22
C ARG A 163 -10.36 -11.59 -18.57
N ALA A 164 -10.63 -10.56 -17.77
CA ALA A 164 -11.94 -10.33 -17.15
C ALA A 164 -13.05 -10.18 -18.21
N ASN A 165 -12.83 -9.39 -19.25
CA ASN A 165 -13.79 -9.20 -20.34
C ASN A 165 -14.05 -10.50 -21.13
N ARG A 166 -13.08 -11.41 -21.23
CA ARG A 166 -13.29 -12.74 -21.83
C ARG A 166 -14.13 -13.63 -20.94
N ALA A 167 -13.81 -13.72 -19.65
CA ALA A 167 -14.61 -14.49 -18.69
C ALA A 167 -16.07 -13.99 -18.59
N LEU A 168 -16.29 -12.66 -18.69
CA LEU A 168 -17.63 -12.08 -18.76
C LEU A 168 -18.36 -12.40 -20.07
N ALA A 169 -17.65 -12.43 -21.20
CA ALA A 169 -18.24 -12.82 -22.48
C ALA A 169 -18.59 -14.31 -22.53
N GLU A 170 -17.73 -15.18 -21.99
CA GLU A 170 -17.97 -16.61 -21.81
C GLU A 170 -19.19 -16.84 -20.90
N ALA A 171 -19.24 -16.21 -19.72
CA ALA A 171 -20.40 -16.30 -18.83
C ALA A 171 -21.69 -15.79 -19.47
N SER A 172 -21.64 -14.72 -20.26
CA SER A 172 -22.81 -14.20 -20.99
C SER A 172 -23.27 -15.13 -22.12
N TYR A 173 -22.37 -15.93 -22.69
CA TYR A 173 -22.70 -16.95 -23.68
C TYR A 173 -23.39 -18.14 -23.02
N ASP A 174 -22.86 -18.63 -21.90
CA ASP A 174 -23.47 -19.70 -21.10
C ASP A 174 -24.90 -19.31 -20.61
N ASP A 175 -25.07 -18.06 -20.18
CA ASP A 175 -26.37 -17.48 -19.78
C ASP A 175 -27.36 -17.42 -20.96
N GLN A 176 -26.88 -17.12 -22.17
CA GLN A 176 -27.70 -17.12 -23.37
C GLN A 176 -28.10 -18.54 -23.77
N GLU A 177 -27.15 -19.50 -23.78
CA GLU A 177 -27.44 -20.90 -24.09
C GLU A 177 -28.44 -21.50 -23.08
N ALA A 178 -28.34 -21.13 -21.80
CA ALA A 178 -29.31 -21.51 -20.78
C ALA A 178 -30.72 -20.98 -21.07
N ARG A 179 -30.85 -19.72 -21.52
CA ARG A 179 -32.15 -19.14 -21.92
C ARG A 179 -32.72 -19.82 -23.16
N GLU A 180 -31.89 -20.11 -24.16
CA GLU A 180 -32.30 -20.81 -25.39
C GLU A 180 -32.80 -22.22 -25.07
N ARG A 181 -32.14 -22.95 -24.15
CA ARG A 181 -32.62 -24.24 -23.62
C ARG A 181 -33.97 -24.11 -22.90
N ASP A 182 -34.12 -23.11 -22.03
CA ASP A 182 -35.39 -22.84 -21.32
C ASP A 182 -36.55 -22.50 -22.28
N GLU A 183 -36.28 -21.78 -23.36
CA GLU A 183 -37.25 -21.48 -24.41
C GLU A 183 -37.65 -22.73 -25.20
N GLN A 184 -36.68 -23.58 -25.56
CA GLN A 184 -36.96 -24.89 -26.18
C GLN A 184 -37.85 -25.76 -25.29
N PHE A 185 -37.54 -25.87 -23.98
CA PHE A 185 -38.39 -26.59 -23.02
C PHE A 185 -39.81 -26.03 -22.91
N LYS A 186 -39.98 -24.69 -22.97
CA LYS A 186 -41.32 -24.05 -22.99
C LYS A 186 -42.08 -24.38 -24.27
N ILE A 187 -41.41 -24.33 -25.43
CA ILE A 187 -42.00 -24.66 -26.74
C ILE A 187 -42.45 -26.13 -26.76
N GLU A 188 -41.61 -27.05 -26.30
CA GLU A 188 -41.93 -28.47 -26.27
C GLU A 188 -43.07 -28.80 -25.29
N ARG A 189 -43.07 -28.20 -24.09
CA ARG A 189 -44.19 -28.31 -23.15
C ARG A 189 -45.49 -27.77 -23.73
N ASN A 190 -45.46 -26.64 -24.44
CA ASN A 190 -46.62 -26.08 -25.11
C ASN A 190 -47.10 -26.98 -26.26
N HIS A 191 -46.18 -27.61 -27.01
CA HIS A 191 -46.52 -28.59 -28.04
C HIS A 191 -47.24 -29.81 -27.47
N GLN A 192 -46.69 -30.40 -26.39
CA GLN A 192 -47.31 -31.52 -25.67
C GLN A 192 -48.70 -31.15 -25.14
N TYR A 193 -48.86 -29.95 -24.59
CA TYR A 193 -50.16 -29.44 -24.11
C TYR A 193 -51.19 -29.27 -25.26
N CYS A 194 -50.77 -28.74 -26.40
CA CYS A 194 -51.60 -28.64 -27.59
C CYS A 194 -52.04 -30.02 -28.12
N MET A 195 -51.13 -31.01 -28.14
CA MET A 195 -51.48 -32.39 -28.50
C MET A 195 -52.49 -33.00 -27.52
N ALA A 196 -52.34 -32.76 -26.22
CA ALA A 196 -53.29 -33.24 -25.21
C ALA A 196 -54.70 -32.62 -25.41
N ILE A 197 -54.79 -31.33 -25.74
CA ILE A 197 -56.07 -30.68 -26.09
C ILE A 197 -56.68 -31.29 -27.36
N GLN A 198 -55.88 -31.52 -28.41
CA GLN A 198 -56.36 -32.17 -29.63
C GLN A 198 -56.93 -33.56 -29.34
N GLN A 199 -56.25 -34.36 -28.51
CA GLN A 199 -56.74 -35.67 -28.09
C GLN A 199 -58.05 -35.57 -27.28
N GLN A 200 -58.19 -34.58 -26.40
CA GLN A 200 -59.45 -34.33 -25.68
C GLN A 200 -60.60 -33.96 -26.63
N LEU A 201 -60.34 -33.17 -27.67
CA LEU A 201 -61.35 -32.83 -28.68
C LEU A 201 -61.78 -34.06 -29.49
N VAL A 202 -60.83 -34.90 -29.92
CA VAL A 202 -61.12 -36.18 -30.59
C VAL A 202 -61.94 -37.10 -29.68
N ASN A 203 -61.56 -37.23 -28.41
CA ASN A 203 -62.29 -38.05 -27.43
C ASN A 203 -63.73 -37.54 -27.22
N LYS A 204 -63.93 -36.22 -27.08
CA LYS A 204 -65.28 -35.63 -26.98
C LYS A 204 -66.12 -35.85 -28.24
N GLN A 205 -65.50 -35.77 -29.42
CA GLN A 205 -66.21 -36.02 -30.68
C GLN A 205 -66.62 -37.50 -30.80
N ARG A 206 -65.74 -38.42 -30.37
CA ARG A 206 -66.05 -39.86 -30.33
C ARG A 206 -67.15 -40.17 -29.31
N GLN A 207 -67.13 -39.53 -28.14
CA GLN A 207 -68.20 -39.68 -27.14
C GLN A 207 -69.56 -39.27 -27.72
N LYS A 208 -69.65 -38.13 -28.41
CA LYS A 208 -70.88 -37.70 -29.11
C LYS A 208 -71.36 -38.68 -30.18
N GLN A 209 -70.44 -39.40 -30.85
CA GLN A 209 -70.81 -40.44 -31.80
C GLN A 209 -71.44 -41.63 -31.09
N CYS A 210 -70.85 -42.10 -29.98
CA CYS A 210 -71.42 -43.17 -29.17
C CYS A 210 -72.80 -42.77 -28.57
N GLU A 211 -72.94 -41.57 -28.01
CA GLU A 211 -74.21 -41.05 -27.50
C GLU A 211 -75.30 -40.99 -28.61
N TYR A 212 -74.92 -40.69 -29.85
CA TYR A 212 -75.83 -40.70 -31.00
C TYR A 212 -76.21 -42.12 -31.45
N GLU A 213 -75.26 -43.06 -31.44
CA GLU A 213 -75.51 -44.49 -31.71
C GLU A 213 -76.45 -45.09 -30.65
N GLU A 214 -76.24 -44.77 -29.37
CA GLU A 214 -77.11 -45.16 -28.25
C GLU A 214 -78.54 -44.61 -28.42
N MET A 215 -78.70 -43.32 -28.72
CA MET A 215 -80.03 -42.75 -29.01
C MET A 215 -80.72 -43.43 -30.20
N LEU A 216 -80.00 -43.84 -31.25
CA LEU A 216 -80.58 -44.58 -32.37
C LEU A 216 -81.06 -45.97 -31.97
N ILE A 217 -80.32 -46.65 -31.08
CA ILE A 217 -80.71 -47.94 -30.50
C ILE A 217 -81.95 -47.77 -29.62
N GLU A 218 -81.96 -46.78 -28.71
CA GLU A 218 -83.13 -46.48 -27.87
C GLU A 218 -84.37 -46.14 -28.70
N LYS A 219 -84.22 -45.28 -29.73
CA LYS A 219 -85.32 -44.90 -30.63
C LYS A 219 -85.89 -46.11 -31.36
N ARG A 220 -85.04 -47.05 -31.79
CA ARG A 220 -85.48 -48.32 -32.38
C ARG A 220 -86.22 -49.20 -31.36
N ASN A 221 -85.72 -49.30 -30.14
CA ASN A 221 -86.38 -50.07 -29.08
C ASN A 221 -87.78 -49.49 -28.76
N ILE A 222 -87.93 -48.16 -28.76
CA ILE A 222 -89.22 -47.48 -28.59
C ILE A 222 -90.16 -47.77 -29.78
N ASP A 223 -89.67 -47.69 -31.02
CA ASP A 223 -90.46 -48.04 -32.21
C ASP A 223 -90.96 -49.49 -32.17
N ASP A 224 -90.12 -50.43 -31.71
CA ASP A 224 -90.48 -51.84 -31.58
C ASP A 224 -91.46 -52.09 -30.41
N VAL A 225 -91.32 -51.38 -29.28
CA VAL A 225 -92.32 -51.40 -28.18
C VAL A 225 -93.69 -50.89 -28.64
N MET A 226 -93.72 -49.79 -29.41
CA MET A 226 -94.96 -49.24 -29.99
C MET A 226 -95.65 -50.23 -30.93
N ARG A 227 -94.89 -51.02 -31.71
CA ARG A 227 -95.46 -52.10 -32.52
C ARG A 227 -96.09 -53.20 -31.66
N THR A 228 -95.40 -53.66 -30.61
CA THR A 228 -95.99 -54.68 -29.72
C THR A 228 -97.27 -54.19 -29.04
N ILE A 229 -97.36 -52.92 -28.65
CA ILE A 229 -98.59 -52.34 -28.09
C ILE A 229 -99.72 -52.35 -29.14
N ALA A 230 -99.45 -51.91 -30.38
CA ALA A 230 -100.46 -51.94 -31.45
C ALA A 230 -100.92 -53.38 -31.78
N ASP A 231 -100.01 -54.36 -31.77
CA ASP A 231 -100.33 -55.78 -31.96
C ASP A 231 -101.09 -56.39 -30.77
N GLU A 232 -100.95 -55.84 -29.56
CA GLU A 232 -101.73 -56.22 -28.37
C GLU A 232 -103.13 -55.59 -28.37
N ASP A 233 -103.24 -54.30 -28.65
CA ASP A 233 -104.52 -53.59 -28.82
C ASP A 233 -105.38 -54.26 -29.90
N GLN A 234 -104.77 -54.65 -31.03
CA GLN A 234 -105.46 -55.35 -32.12
C GLN A 234 -105.94 -56.76 -31.70
N ARG A 235 -105.17 -57.48 -30.88
CA ARG A 235 -105.59 -58.77 -30.29
C ARG A 235 -106.71 -58.58 -29.26
N GLU A 236 -106.67 -57.52 -28.46
CA GLU A 236 -107.72 -57.22 -27.49
C GLU A 236 -109.03 -56.79 -28.19
N LEU A 237 -108.95 -56.03 -29.28
CA LEU A 237 -110.09 -55.69 -30.14
C LEU A 237 -110.75 -56.94 -30.74
N GLN A 238 -109.97 -57.88 -31.26
CA GLN A 238 -110.48 -59.17 -31.74
C GLN A 238 -111.15 -59.96 -30.60
N HIS A 239 -110.52 -60.02 -29.42
CA HIS A 239 -111.10 -60.72 -28.27
C HIS A 239 -112.42 -60.09 -27.81
N LYS A 240 -112.51 -58.75 -27.79
CA LYS A 240 -113.75 -58.01 -27.50
C LYS A 240 -114.84 -58.29 -28.55
N HIS A 241 -114.49 -58.35 -29.83
CA HIS A 241 -115.44 -58.73 -30.90
C HIS A 241 -116.03 -60.13 -30.62
N ASP A 242 -115.18 -61.14 -30.41
CA ASP A 242 -115.61 -62.52 -30.16
C ASP A 242 -116.48 -62.67 -28.90
N GLN A 243 -116.18 -61.90 -27.84
CA GLN A 243 -117.03 -61.83 -26.65
C GLN A 243 -118.39 -61.20 -26.95
N THR A 244 -118.43 -60.10 -27.71
CA THR A 244 -119.71 -59.47 -28.09
C THR A 244 -120.56 -60.34 -29.00
N GLU A 245 -119.97 -61.16 -29.88
CA GLU A 245 -120.70 -62.10 -30.73
C GLU A 245 -121.33 -63.24 -29.92
N LYS A 246 -120.58 -63.83 -28.98
CA LYS A 246 -121.10 -64.82 -28.01
C LYS A 246 -122.28 -64.26 -27.21
N MET A 247 -122.12 -63.07 -26.64
CA MET A 247 -123.19 -62.37 -25.92
C MET A 247 -124.39 -62.04 -26.81
N ARG A 248 -124.19 -61.75 -28.10
CA ARG A 248 -125.28 -61.54 -29.07
C ARG A 248 -126.11 -62.81 -29.28
N ASN A 249 -125.43 -63.95 -29.43
CA ASN A 249 -126.08 -65.25 -29.61
C ASN A 249 -126.88 -65.66 -28.36
N GLU A 250 -126.29 -65.48 -27.17
CA GLU A 250 -126.98 -65.65 -25.88
C GLU A 250 -128.19 -64.71 -25.78
N MET A 251 -128.04 -63.43 -26.14
CA MET A 251 -129.14 -62.46 -26.14
C MET A 251 -130.29 -62.88 -27.07
N ILE A 252 -130.01 -63.37 -28.28
CA ILE A 252 -131.07 -63.87 -29.20
C ILE A 252 -131.84 -65.05 -28.58
N THR A 253 -131.17 -65.96 -27.87
CA THR A 253 -131.86 -67.06 -27.17
C THR A 253 -132.71 -66.55 -25.99
N PHE A 254 -132.20 -65.58 -25.22
CA PHE A 254 -132.94 -64.92 -24.15
C PHE A 254 -134.13 -64.10 -24.66
N GLN A 255 -134.02 -63.48 -25.84
CA GLN A 255 -135.06 -62.62 -26.39
C GLN A 255 -136.28 -63.45 -26.82
N LYS A 256 -136.06 -64.62 -27.43
CA LYS A 256 -137.12 -65.62 -27.71
C LYS A 256 -137.82 -66.10 -26.43
N ALA A 257 -137.06 -66.33 -25.36
CA ALA A 257 -137.64 -66.70 -24.06
C ALA A 257 -138.41 -65.52 -23.40
N ARG A 258 -137.96 -64.28 -23.60
CA ARG A 258 -138.53 -63.07 -23.01
C ARG A 258 -139.77 -62.56 -23.74
N GLU A 259 -139.92 -62.80 -25.04
CA GLU A 259 -141.17 -62.51 -25.76
C GLU A 259 -142.31 -63.39 -25.25
N ALA A 260 -142.06 -64.70 -25.08
CA ALA A 260 -142.98 -65.64 -24.44
C ALA A 260 -143.35 -65.29 -22.96
N TRP A 261 -142.61 -64.38 -22.32
CA TRP A 261 -142.90 -63.87 -20.98
C TRP A 261 -143.56 -62.47 -21.00
N LYS A 262 -143.19 -61.60 -21.94
CA LYS A 262 -143.77 -60.25 -22.07
C LYS A 262 -145.26 -60.27 -22.41
N ASP A 263 -145.72 -61.25 -23.19
CA ASP A 263 -147.14 -61.41 -23.48
C ASP A 263 -147.97 -61.76 -22.23
N LYS A 264 -147.35 -62.32 -21.19
CA LYS A 264 -147.97 -62.57 -19.88
C LYS A 264 -147.91 -61.39 -18.91
N GLN A 265 -147.15 -60.32 -19.23
CA GLN A 265 -146.84 -59.24 -18.28
C GLN A 265 -147.39 -57.86 -18.70
N LYS A 266 -147.67 -57.64 -19.99
CA LYS A 266 -148.36 -56.42 -20.46
C LYS A 266 -149.73 -56.21 -19.83
N GLU A 267 -150.36 -57.28 -19.34
CA GLU A 267 -151.63 -57.25 -18.60
C GLU A 267 -151.55 -56.52 -17.24
N MET A 268 -150.35 -56.37 -16.64
CA MET A 268 -150.19 -55.91 -15.25
C MET A 268 -149.76 -54.45 -15.07
N VAL A 269 -149.05 -53.86 -16.04
CA VAL A 269 -148.24 -52.62 -15.81
C VAL A 269 -148.98 -51.31 -16.05
N VAL A 270 -150.18 -51.33 -16.66
CA VAL A 270 -150.94 -50.11 -17.04
C VAL A 270 -151.43 -49.27 -15.84
N ILE A 271 -151.20 -49.72 -14.60
CA ILE A 271 -151.87 -49.22 -13.39
C ILE A 271 -151.03 -48.18 -12.59
N GLU A 272 -149.70 -48.14 -12.72
CA GLU A 272 -148.84 -47.56 -11.64
C GLU A 272 -148.11 -46.23 -11.95
N ASP A 273 -147.80 -45.90 -13.21
CA ASP A 273 -146.81 -44.88 -13.63
C ASP A 273 -147.14 -43.38 -13.39
N ARG A 274 -148.19 -43.03 -12.63
CA ARG A 274 -148.78 -41.67 -12.64
C ARG A 274 -148.31 -40.71 -11.52
N LYS A 275 -147.13 -40.89 -10.89
CA LYS A 275 -146.92 -40.33 -9.52
C LYS A 275 -145.61 -39.62 -9.10
N ILE A 276 -144.59 -39.43 -9.95
CA ILE A 276 -143.19 -39.19 -9.44
C ILE A 276 -142.55 -37.79 -9.73
N GLU A 277 -143.08 -36.95 -10.62
CA GLU A 277 -142.25 -35.93 -11.32
C GLU A 277 -141.85 -34.61 -10.57
N GLU A 278 -142.30 -34.32 -9.35
CA GLU A 278 -142.40 -32.90 -8.89
C GLU A 278 -141.25 -32.27 -8.05
N GLN A 279 -140.15 -32.95 -7.67
CA GLN A 279 -139.32 -32.52 -6.51
C GLN A 279 -137.95 -31.79 -6.72
N ARG A 280 -137.51 -31.38 -7.93
CA ARG A 280 -136.04 -31.27 -8.23
C ARG A 280 -135.29 -29.91 -8.24
N GLN A 281 -135.82 -28.73 -7.85
CA GLN A 281 -135.40 -27.46 -8.52
C GLN A 281 -134.71 -26.27 -7.76
N VAL A 282 -134.03 -26.40 -6.59
CA VAL A 282 -133.75 -25.20 -5.72
C VAL A 282 -132.28 -24.72 -5.45
N ALA A 283 -131.22 -25.52 -5.54
CA ALA A 283 -130.02 -25.30 -4.70
C ALA A 283 -128.73 -24.70 -5.35
N SER A 284 -128.75 -23.47 -5.91
CA SER A 284 -127.59 -22.90 -6.65
C SER A 284 -126.56 -22.07 -5.85
N ASP A 285 -126.75 -20.75 -5.67
CA ASP A 285 -125.63 -19.78 -5.68
C ASP A 285 -125.10 -19.29 -4.32
N ARG A 286 -123.80 -18.89 -4.21
CA ARG A 286 -123.35 -18.04 -3.07
C ARG A 286 -122.00 -17.27 -3.06
N SER A 287 -120.96 -17.60 -3.84
CA SER A 287 -119.56 -17.30 -3.44
C SER A 287 -118.72 -16.37 -4.35
N SER A 288 -118.29 -15.19 -3.87
CA SER A 288 -117.44 -14.23 -4.65
C SER A 288 -116.68 -13.12 -3.87
N ALA A 289 -116.09 -13.35 -2.67
CA ALA A 289 -115.79 -12.26 -1.71
C ALA A 289 -114.34 -12.05 -1.15
N ILE A 290 -113.27 -12.63 -1.71
CA ILE A 290 -111.97 -12.78 -0.98
C ILE A 290 -110.85 -11.74 -1.29
N VAL A 291 -111.01 -10.82 -2.24
CA VAL A 291 -109.85 -10.15 -2.91
C VAL A 291 -109.18 -8.97 -2.15
N ALA A 292 -109.77 -8.41 -1.08
CA ALA A 292 -109.48 -7.03 -0.64
C ALA A 292 -108.32 -6.77 0.37
N GLU A 293 -107.55 -7.76 0.83
CA GLU A 293 -106.73 -7.58 2.07
C GLU A 293 -105.26 -7.11 1.89
N ARG A 294 -104.72 -7.01 0.66
CA ARG A 294 -103.25 -6.95 0.45
C ARG A 294 -102.55 -5.59 0.57
N GLU A 295 -103.24 -4.45 0.53
CA GLU A 295 -102.58 -3.15 0.27
C GLU A 295 -101.94 -2.44 1.49
N ARG A 296 -102.24 -2.84 2.73
CA ARG A 296 -101.88 -2.06 3.94
C ARG A 296 -100.41 -2.08 4.39
N LYS A 297 -99.51 -2.87 3.79
CA LYS A 297 -98.17 -3.14 4.37
C LYS A 297 -97.01 -2.23 3.93
N ILE A 298 -97.22 -1.30 2.99
CA ILE A 298 -96.10 -0.59 2.34
C ILE A 298 -95.68 0.70 3.07
N GLN A 299 -96.59 1.41 3.74
CA GLN A 299 -96.37 2.78 4.24
C GLN A 299 -95.44 2.91 5.47
N LEU A 300 -95.03 1.82 6.12
CA LEU A 300 -94.26 1.84 7.38
C LEU A 300 -92.73 1.85 7.21
N LYS A 301 -92.20 1.85 5.98
CA LYS A 301 -90.73 1.79 5.74
C LYS A 301 -90.04 3.14 5.56
N ASP A 302 -90.75 4.19 5.17
CA ASP A 302 -90.11 5.42 4.69
C ASP A 302 -89.69 6.38 5.82
N GLU A 303 -90.38 6.37 6.97
CA GLU A 303 -90.10 7.24 8.14
C GLU A 303 -88.75 6.97 8.84
N SER A 304 -88.08 5.86 8.52
CA SER A 304 -86.82 5.48 9.19
C SER A 304 -85.57 6.12 8.57
N ASN A 305 -85.62 6.54 7.29
CA ASN A 305 -84.42 7.00 6.58
C ASN A 305 -84.07 8.47 6.85
N GLU A 306 -85.06 9.30 7.16
CA GLU A 306 -84.89 10.76 7.28
C GLU A 306 -84.07 11.17 8.52
N LYS A 307 -84.04 10.34 9.57
CA LYS A 307 -83.31 10.60 10.82
C LYS A 307 -81.79 10.38 10.72
N VAL A 308 -81.29 9.76 9.64
CA VAL A 308 -79.85 9.49 9.45
C VAL A 308 -79.14 10.68 8.79
N ALA A 309 -79.79 11.35 7.84
CA ALA A 309 -79.19 12.44 7.07
C ALA A 309 -78.77 13.66 7.94
N ILE A 310 -79.55 13.97 8.98
CA ILE A 310 -79.32 15.16 9.82
C ILE A 310 -78.03 15.05 10.65
N LYS A 311 -77.58 13.84 11.02
CA LYS A 311 -76.34 13.67 11.81
C LYS A 311 -75.07 13.88 11.00
N MET A 312 -75.06 13.55 9.71
CA MET A 312 -73.84 13.64 8.89
C MET A 312 -73.41 15.08 8.58
N LEU A 313 -74.35 16.03 8.52
CA LEU A 313 -74.04 17.43 8.23
C LEU A 313 -73.43 18.19 9.42
N ALA A 314 -73.59 17.69 10.65
CA ALA A 314 -73.04 18.31 11.85
C ALA A 314 -71.54 18.01 12.05
N ASP A 315 -71.10 16.77 11.75
CA ASP A 315 -69.71 16.33 11.94
C ASP A 315 -68.74 16.89 10.88
N GLU A 316 -69.22 17.25 9.69
CA GLU A 316 -68.40 17.81 8.62
C GLU A 316 -68.01 19.28 8.90
N ALA A 317 -68.95 20.06 9.46
CA ALA A 317 -68.73 21.47 9.83
C ALA A 317 -67.71 21.64 10.98
N ALA A 318 -67.65 20.67 11.90
CA ALA A 318 -66.67 20.66 12.98
C ALA A 318 -65.23 20.36 12.51
N ARG A 319 -65.06 19.78 11.32
CA ARG A 319 -63.75 19.42 10.76
C ARG A 319 -63.07 20.64 10.10
N GLN A 320 -63.83 21.41 9.31
CA GLN A 320 -63.32 22.60 8.62
C GLN A 320 -62.78 23.68 9.58
N HIS A 321 -63.50 23.95 10.68
CA HIS A 321 -63.08 24.94 11.68
C HIS A 321 -61.74 24.59 12.39
N ARG A 322 -61.26 23.35 12.29
CA ARG A 322 -59.92 22.95 12.80
C ARG A 322 -58.81 23.19 11.78
N GLU A 323 -59.11 23.17 10.50
CA GLU A 323 -58.12 23.32 9.42
C GLU A 323 -57.82 24.81 9.17
N ASP A 324 -58.85 25.68 9.22
CA ASP A 324 -58.70 27.13 9.13
C ASP A 324 -57.79 27.69 10.24
N LEU A 325 -57.91 27.17 11.47
CA LEU A 325 -57.11 27.62 12.62
C LEU A 325 -55.61 27.25 12.50
N ILE A 326 -55.28 26.24 11.69
CA ILE A 326 -53.89 25.80 11.47
C ILE A 326 -53.22 26.65 10.38
N SER A 327 -53.97 27.03 9.33
CA SER A 327 -53.47 27.93 8.28
C SER A 327 -53.15 29.33 8.80
N GLU A 328 -53.99 29.88 9.69
CA GLU A 328 -53.77 31.21 10.28
C GLU A 328 -52.48 31.26 11.13
N LEU A 329 -52.17 30.18 11.85
CA LEU A 329 -50.95 30.08 12.67
C LEU A 329 -49.67 30.05 11.81
N GLN A 330 -49.70 29.31 10.70
CA GLN A 330 -48.56 29.22 9.77
C GLN A 330 -48.30 30.53 9.02
N HIS A 331 -49.33 31.36 8.81
CA HIS A 331 -49.16 32.67 8.20
C HIS A 331 -48.39 33.64 9.13
N GLN A 332 -48.70 33.64 10.43
CA GLN A 332 -48.05 34.51 11.42
C GLN A 332 -46.57 34.14 11.66
N GLU A 333 -46.21 32.85 11.72
CA GLU A 333 -44.81 32.41 11.85
C GLU A 333 -43.92 32.81 10.65
N CYS A 334 -44.52 33.02 9.47
CA CYS A 334 -43.81 33.42 8.26
C CYS A 334 -43.55 34.94 8.22
N GLU A 335 -44.54 35.74 8.68
CA GLU A 335 -44.45 37.20 8.80
C GLU A 335 -43.34 37.66 9.78
N ASP A 336 -43.23 37.02 10.95
CA ASP A 336 -42.23 37.40 11.96
C ASP A 336 -40.80 37.01 11.59
N LYS A 337 -40.63 36.05 10.69
CA LYS A 337 -39.31 35.66 10.17
C LYS A 337 -38.75 36.73 9.22
N ASN A 338 -39.59 37.26 8.32
CA ASN A 338 -39.21 38.35 7.41
C ASN A 338 -38.80 39.62 8.17
N ARG A 339 -39.49 39.94 9.28
CA ARG A 339 -39.14 41.09 10.14
C ARG A 339 -37.75 40.99 10.79
N GLN A 340 -37.21 39.78 10.99
CA GLN A 340 -35.87 39.59 11.55
C GLN A 340 -34.77 39.76 10.50
N ASP A 341 -35.01 39.33 9.26
CA ASP A 341 -34.03 39.44 8.16
C ASP A 341 -33.84 40.92 7.71
N ASP A 342 -34.91 41.71 7.65
CA ASP A 342 -34.84 43.15 7.30
C ASP A 342 -33.95 43.97 8.26
N LEU A 343 -34.03 43.67 9.57
CA LEU A 343 -33.18 44.31 10.59
C LEU A 343 -31.70 43.92 10.47
N ALA A 344 -31.41 42.71 9.95
CA ALA A 344 -30.07 42.21 9.73
C ALA A 344 -29.40 42.76 8.47
N GLU A 345 -30.16 43.24 7.47
CA GLU A 345 -29.60 43.99 6.32
C GLU A 345 -29.36 45.46 6.65
N TRP A 346 -30.31 46.12 7.34
CA TRP A 346 -30.17 47.53 7.72
C TRP A 346 -28.90 47.80 8.56
N THR A 347 -28.62 46.93 9.54
CA THR A 347 -27.42 47.02 10.39
C THR A 347 -26.10 46.72 9.68
N ARG A 348 -26.11 46.01 8.53
CA ARG A 348 -24.92 45.82 7.67
C ARG A 348 -24.64 47.04 6.80
N SER A 349 -25.68 47.74 6.33
CA SER A 349 -25.56 48.95 5.50
C SER A 349 -24.97 50.15 6.25
N GLU A 350 -25.25 50.29 7.56
CA GLU A 350 -24.82 51.47 8.33
C GLU A 350 -23.34 51.42 8.75
N ARG A 351 -22.79 50.23 9.04
CA ARG A 351 -21.36 50.09 9.40
C ARG A 351 -20.43 50.49 8.24
N ALA A 352 -20.78 50.11 7.01
CA ALA A 352 -20.00 50.44 5.82
C ALA A 352 -19.88 51.95 5.53
N LYS A 353 -20.75 52.80 6.11
CA LYS A 353 -20.71 54.27 5.95
C LYS A 353 -19.78 54.97 6.94
N VAL A 354 -19.46 54.33 8.07
CA VAL A 354 -18.60 54.89 9.12
C VAL A 354 -17.13 54.75 8.74
N ASP A 355 -16.71 53.53 8.39
CA ASP A 355 -15.32 53.20 8.03
C ASP A 355 -14.79 54.07 6.86
N MET A 356 -15.67 54.44 5.92
CA MET A 356 -15.34 55.29 4.77
C MET A 356 -15.11 56.77 5.12
N LYS A 357 -15.61 57.26 6.28
CA LYS A 357 -15.36 58.64 6.75
C LYS A 357 -14.05 58.77 7.53
N GLU A 358 -13.67 57.75 8.31
CA GLU A 358 -12.49 57.82 9.18
C GLU A 358 -11.18 57.75 8.37
N GLY A 359 -11.14 56.91 7.32
CA GLY A 359 -9.96 56.79 6.46
C GLY A 359 -9.59 58.06 5.66
N LEU A 360 -10.52 58.99 5.48
CA LEU A 360 -10.30 60.21 4.67
C LEU A 360 -9.74 61.39 5.48
N LEU A 361 -9.83 61.35 6.81
CA LEU A 361 -9.29 62.39 7.70
C LEU A 361 -7.79 62.18 8.00
N ALA A 362 -7.36 60.94 8.19
CA ALA A 362 -5.96 60.61 8.50
C ALA A 362 -4.97 61.05 7.41
N GLN A 363 -5.36 61.02 6.13
CA GLN A 363 -4.47 61.35 5.01
C GLN A 363 -4.17 62.86 4.85
N MET A 364 -4.83 63.72 5.62
CA MET A 364 -4.74 65.18 5.51
C MET A 364 -3.80 65.84 6.54
N GLU A 365 -3.45 65.16 7.63
CA GLU A 365 -2.58 65.71 8.68
C GLU A 365 -1.09 65.49 8.39
N ASP A 366 -0.70 64.31 7.92
CA ASP A 366 0.71 63.97 7.62
C ASP A 366 1.38 64.95 6.63
N LYS A 367 0.62 65.44 5.64
CA LYS A 367 1.13 66.37 4.62
C LYS A 367 1.44 67.79 5.12
N LYS A 368 1.09 68.15 6.36
CA LYS A 368 1.36 69.49 6.91
C LYS A 368 2.67 69.62 7.67
N LEU A 369 3.30 68.51 8.07
CA LEU A 369 4.45 68.52 9.00
C LEU A 369 5.82 68.66 8.33
N GLU A 370 5.98 68.24 7.07
CA GLU A 370 7.29 68.22 6.40
C GLU A 370 7.74 69.60 5.87
N ALA A 371 6.80 70.46 5.46
CA ALA A 371 7.09 71.69 4.71
C ALA A 371 7.74 72.85 5.51
N THR A 372 7.91 72.72 6.83
CA THR A 372 8.41 73.78 7.72
C THR A 372 9.88 73.63 8.13
N SER A 373 10.48 72.44 7.95
CA SER A 373 11.84 72.15 8.46
C SER A 373 12.99 72.69 7.59
N GLU A 374 12.80 72.87 6.28
CA GLU A 374 13.92 73.11 5.36
C GLU A 374 14.42 74.57 5.32
N ARG A 375 13.58 75.56 5.62
CA ARG A 375 13.89 76.99 5.35
C ARG A 375 14.87 77.67 6.33
N ALA A 376 15.40 76.94 7.32
CA ALA A 376 16.15 77.53 8.44
C ALA A 376 17.69 77.48 8.33
N ARG A 377 18.29 76.78 7.35
CA ARG A 377 19.74 76.44 7.39
C ARG A 377 20.68 77.33 6.55
N ASP A 378 20.20 78.07 5.56
CA ASP A 378 21.07 78.56 4.46
C ASP A 378 21.74 79.94 4.63
N VAL A 379 21.44 80.71 5.68
CA VAL A 379 21.83 82.14 5.74
C VAL A 379 23.16 82.41 6.48
N GLY A 380 23.61 81.51 7.36
CA GLY A 380 24.75 81.80 8.26
C GLY A 380 26.15 81.77 7.63
N PHE A 381 26.34 81.10 6.50
CA PHE A 381 27.68 80.66 6.06
C PHE A 381 28.57 81.74 5.40
N ARG A 382 28.02 82.91 5.04
CA ARG A 382 28.62 83.78 4.02
C ARG A 382 29.42 85.03 4.49
N ARG A 383 29.75 85.17 5.78
CA ARG A 383 30.40 86.40 6.31
C ARG A 383 31.79 86.24 6.96
N SER A 384 32.36 85.04 7.01
CA SER A 384 33.60 84.80 7.80
C SER A 384 34.93 84.93 7.05
N MET A 385 34.94 85.10 5.73
CA MET A 385 36.09 84.68 4.89
C MET A 385 37.01 85.80 4.39
N GLU A 386 36.61 87.07 4.49
CA GLU A 386 37.34 88.19 3.82
C GLU A 386 38.36 88.90 4.73
N SER A 387 38.34 88.68 6.04
CA SER A 387 39.18 89.42 7.01
C SER A 387 40.58 88.84 7.23
N GLN A 388 40.93 87.70 6.62
CA GLN A 388 42.18 86.98 6.93
C GLN A 388 43.33 87.23 5.93
N MET A 389 43.06 87.91 4.80
CA MET A 389 43.96 87.94 3.64
C MET A 389 45.07 89.02 3.67
N ALA A 390 45.11 89.89 4.69
CA ALA A 390 45.95 91.10 4.66
C ALA A 390 47.24 91.04 5.51
N ASP A 391 47.29 90.19 6.53
CA ASP A 391 48.41 90.15 7.50
C ASP A 391 49.58 89.23 7.04
N GLU A 392 49.48 88.59 5.87
CA GLU A 392 50.38 87.50 5.45
C GLU A 392 51.62 87.95 4.65
N ASP A 393 51.56 89.11 3.98
CA ASP A 393 52.54 89.52 2.96
C ASP A 393 53.89 90.01 3.54
N GLU A 394 53.92 90.76 4.65
CA GLU A 394 55.18 91.34 5.17
C GLU A 394 56.17 90.28 5.70
N ILE A 395 55.69 89.07 5.99
CA ILE A 395 56.51 87.96 6.48
C ILE A 395 57.29 87.29 5.32
N GLU A 396 57.11 87.70 4.06
CA GLU A 396 57.73 87.05 2.89
C GLU A 396 59.26 87.28 2.72
N GLU A 397 59.76 88.49 2.90
CA GLU A 397 61.14 88.84 2.47
C GLU A 397 62.22 88.18 3.33
N GLU A 398 62.08 88.18 4.66
CA GLU A 398 63.09 87.60 5.55
C GLU A 398 63.14 86.06 5.45
N LYS A 399 62.05 85.42 5.00
CA LYS A 399 62.03 83.99 4.65
C LYS A 399 63.02 83.70 3.51
N LYS A 400 63.15 84.55 2.48
CA LYS A 400 63.88 84.26 1.23
C LYS A 400 65.35 83.86 1.42
N ARG A 401 66.03 84.41 2.44
CA ARG A 401 67.44 84.05 2.75
C ARG A 401 67.56 82.77 3.57
N LYS A 402 66.67 82.55 4.55
CA LYS A 402 66.56 81.29 5.30
C LYS A 402 66.11 80.13 4.39
N ILE A 403 65.32 80.43 3.35
CA ILE A 403 64.90 79.50 2.31
C ILE A 403 66.11 78.96 1.53
N LYS A 404 67.04 79.80 1.04
CA LYS A 404 68.13 79.28 0.19
C LYS A 404 69.04 78.25 0.89
N ALA A 405 69.49 78.54 2.11
CA ALA A 405 70.31 77.60 2.87
C ALA A 405 69.55 76.33 3.29
N LYS A 406 68.24 76.45 3.60
CA LYS A 406 67.37 75.29 3.81
C LYS A 406 67.15 74.49 2.52
N ASN A 407 67.06 75.14 1.36
CA ASN A 407 66.85 74.48 0.07
C ASN A 407 68.04 73.61 -0.33
N ASP A 408 69.27 74.03 -0.04
CA ASP A 408 70.46 73.24 -0.36
C ASP A 408 70.53 71.96 0.52
N GLN A 409 70.29 72.09 1.84
CA GLN A 409 70.15 70.94 2.75
C GLN A 409 68.98 70.04 2.35
N TYR A 410 67.81 70.64 2.09
CA TYR A 410 66.62 69.95 1.60
C TYR A 410 66.88 69.25 0.25
N SER A 411 67.74 69.77 -0.63
CA SER A 411 68.06 69.11 -1.89
C SER A 411 68.90 67.84 -1.69
N ALA A 412 69.82 67.84 -0.73
CA ALA A 412 70.62 66.67 -0.36
C ALA A 412 69.77 65.63 0.38
N ASP A 413 68.94 66.07 1.33
CA ASP A 413 67.98 65.21 2.03
C ASP A 413 66.94 64.64 1.06
N LEU A 414 66.47 65.43 0.08
CA LEU A 414 65.56 64.97 -0.97
C LEU A 414 66.24 63.96 -1.91
N GLN A 415 67.52 64.14 -2.25
CA GLN A 415 68.26 63.14 -3.04
C GLN A 415 68.46 61.83 -2.28
N GLN A 416 68.80 61.89 -0.99
CA GLN A 416 68.82 60.71 -0.11
C GLN A 416 67.43 60.05 -0.03
N GLN A 417 66.37 60.82 0.21
CA GLN A 417 65.00 60.32 0.20
C GLN A 417 64.58 59.75 -1.17
N ILE A 418 65.06 60.27 -2.29
CA ILE A 418 64.80 59.71 -3.62
C ILE A 418 65.49 58.34 -3.78
N LEU A 419 66.74 58.22 -3.33
CA LEU A 419 67.48 56.95 -3.36
C LEU A 419 66.88 55.91 -2.40
N ASP A 420 66.53 56.31 -1.18
CA ASP A 420 65.87 55.45 -0.20
C ASP A 420 64.47 55.05 -0.65
N ASN A 421 63.68 55.96 -1.24
CA ASN A 421 62.39 55.62 -1.85
C ASN A 421 62.55 54.71 -3.07
N ALA A 422 63.61 54.87 -3.88
CA ALA A 422 63.89 53.97 -5.00
C ALA A 422 64.27 52.56 -4.51
N ALA A 423 65.14 52.46 -3.49
CA ALA A 423 65.51 51.20 -2.85
C ALA A 423 64.31 50.54 -2.15
N ARG A 424 63.45 51.33 -1.49
CA ARG A 424 62.20 50.88 -0.89
C ARG A 424 61.23 50.34 -1.94
N ARG A 425 60.99 51.08 -3.03
CA ARG A 425 60.15 50.64 -4.16
C ARG A 425 60.68 49.38 -4.83
N GLN A 426 62.00 49.22 -4.96
CA GLN A 426 62.59 47.97 -5.46
C GLN A 426 62.34 46.79 -4.51
N LYS A 427 62.46 47.00 -3.20
CA LYS A 427 62.13 45.96 -2.20
C LYS A 427 60.63 45.62 -2.22
N GLU A 428 59.76 46.62 -2.19
CA GLU A 428 58.30 46.46 -2.30
C GLU A 428 57.92 45.69 -3.57
N LYS A 429 58.44 46.09 -4.73
CA LYS A 429 58.24 45.37 -6.00
C LYS A 429 58.76 43.93 -5.97
N ALA A 430 59.92 43.67 -5.34
CA ALA A 430 60.45 42.32 -5.20
C ALA A 430 59.59 41.44 -4.28
N PHE A 431 59.00 42.01 -3.22
CA PHE A 431 58.01 41.32 -2.38
C PHE A 431 56.70 41.05 -3.13
N GLU A 432 56.21 42.01 -3.93
CA GLU A 432 55.04 41.82 -4.80
C GLU A 432 55.29 40.73 -5.87
N GLU A 433 56.45 40.76 -6.56
CA GLU A 433 56.83 39.74 -7.54
C GLU A 433 57.04 38.35 -6.93
N LYS A 434 57.40 38.26 -5.65
CA LYS A 434 57.47 36.98 -4.92
C LYS A 434 56.06 36.50 -4.54
N ARG A 435 55.24 37.37 -3.98
CA ARG A 435 53.85 37.09 -3.63
C ARG A 435 53.03 36.67 -4.85
N ASN A 436 53.15 37.36 -5.98
CA ASN A 436 52.46 37.02 -7.22
C ASN A 436 52.90 35.65 -7.78
N ARG A 437 54.16 35.24 -7.54
CA ARG A 437 54.63 33.88 -7.87
C ARG A 437 54.02 32.84 -6.93
N GLU A 438 54.02 33.09 -5.62
CA GLU A 438 53.40 32.20 -4.63
C GLU A 438 51.88 32.03 -4.87
N GLU A 439 51.15 33.11 -5.19
CA GLU A 439 49.73 33.07 -5.56
C GLU A 439 49.48 32.33 -6.89
N TYR A 440 50.37 32.50 -7.89
CA TYR A 440 50.29 31.76 -9.16
C TYR A 440 50.58 30.27 -8.99
N GLU A 441 51.58 29.90 -8.19
CA GLU A 441 51.92 28.51 -7.88
C GLU A 441 50.75 27.82 -7.14
N GLN A 442 50.16 28.49 -6.15
CA GLN A 442 48.95 28.00 -5.45
C GLN A 442 47.74 27.83 -6.38
N ASP A 443 47.49 28.75 -7.31
CA ASP A 443 46.41 28.60 -8.31
C ASP A 443 46.70 27.46 -9.30
N GLN A 444 47.96 27.23 -9.67
CA GLN A 444 48.33 26.07 -10.49
C GLN A 444 48.17 24.74 -9.74
N GLU A 445 48.52 24.68 -8.46
CA GLU A 445 48.28 23.50 -7.61
C GLU A 445 46.78 23.24 -7.41
N TRP A 446 46.00 24.29 -7.10
CA TRP A 446 44.53 24.21 -7.01
C TRP A 446 43.90 23.66 -8.29
N ARG A 447 44.32 24.16 -9.46
CA ARG A 447 43.83 23.67 -10.76
C ARG A 447 44.16 22.20 -11.01
N LYS A 448 45.36 21.74 -10.62
CA LYS A 448 45.74 20.31 -10.70
C LYS A 448 44.86 19.45 -9.80
N GLU A 449 44.67 19.84 -8.54
CA GLU A 449 43.79 19.13 -7.60
C GLU A 449 42.35 19.06 -8.11
N VAL A 450 41.81 20.17 -8.63
CA VAL A 450 40.47 20.23 -9.23
C VAL A 450 40.34 19.32 -10.45
N LEU A 451 41.36 19.25 -11.32
CA LEU A 451 41.37 18.34 -12.47
C LEU A 451 41.48 16.86 -12.07
N GLU A 452 42.21 16.53 -11.01
CA GLU A 452 42.28 15.17 -10.46
C GLU A 452 40.96 14.74 -9.81
N GLU A 453 40.34 15.60 -9.01
CA GLU A 453 39.01 15.33 -8.44
C GLU A 453 37.92 15.26 -9.50
N ARG A 454 38.01 16.10 -10.55
CA ARG A 454 37.15 15.98 -11.75
C ARG A 454 37.25 14.58 -12.34
N LYS A 455 38.47 14.08 -12.59
CA LYS A 455 38.67 12.73 -13.16
C LYS A 455 38.06 11.63 -12.28
N LYS A 456 38.27 11.67 -10.96
CA LYS A 456 37.69 10.68 -10.02
C LYS A 456 36.15 10.72 -10.04
N ILE A 457 35.55 11.92 -9.98
CA ILE A 457 34.09 12.10 -10.09
C ILE A 457 33.55 11.53 -11.43
N MET A 458 34.30 11.69 -12.52
CA MET A 458 33.91 11.15 -13.82
C MET A 458 34.00 9.63 -13.87
N GLU A 459 35.10 9.03 -13.38
CA GLU A 459 35.27 7.58 -13.27
C GLU A 459 34.16 6.93 -12.42
N ASP A 460 33.81 7.53 -11.28
CA ASP A 460 32.82 7.00 -10.33
C ASP A 460 31.38 7.04 -10.85
N HIS A 461 31.01 8.09 -11.60
CA HIS A 461 29.62 8.39 -11.94
C HIS A 461 29.26 8.23 -13.41
N VAL A 462 30.16 8.47 -14.37
CA VAL A 462 29.83 8.42 -15.82
C VAL A 462 29.39 7.02 -16.27
N PRO A 463 30.06 5.91 -15.90
CA PRO A 463 29.63 4.57 -16.32
C PRO A 463 28.19 4.22 -15.88
N LYS A 464 27.76 4.72 -14.72
CA LYS A 464 26.42 4.48 -14.13
C LYS A 464 25.31 5.34 -14.77
N LEU A 465 25.68 6.31 -15.59
CA LEU A 465 24.81 7.34 -16.17
C LEU A 465 24.88 7.42 -17.70
N LEU A 466 25.58 6.49 -18.35
CA LEU A 466 25.76 6.50 -19.78
C LEU A 466 24.39 6.49 -20.51
N GLY A 467 24.19 7.42 -21.44
CA GLY A 467 22.90 7.66 -22.11
C GLY A 467 21.92 8.59 -21.38
N TYR A 468 22.13 8.87 -20.09
CA TYR A 468 21.24 9.71 -19.27
C TYR A 468 21.79 11.12 -19.01
N VAL A 469 23.13 11.29 -19.00
CA VAL A 469 23.80 12.60 -18.88
C VAL A 469 23.47 13.53 -20.06
N GLN A 470 23.48 14.85 -19.84
CA GLN A 470 23.33 15.84 -20.92
C GLN A 470 24.59 15.90 -21.82
N PRO A 471 24.45 16.17 -23.12
CA PRO A 471 25.60 16.40 -23.99
C PRO A 471 26.38 17.66 -23.54
N GLY A 472 27.71 17.57 -23.55
CA GLY A 472 28.61 18.66 -23.11
C GLY A 472 28.95 18.68 -21.61
N VAL A 473 28.46 17.72 -20.82
CA VAL A 473 28.93 17.50 -19.44
C VAL A 473 30.29 16.79 -19.43
N ILE A 474 30.47 15.87 -20.37
CA ILE A 474 31.70 15.11 -20.59
C ILE A 474 32.52 15.85 -21.66
N SER A 475 33.72 16.33 -21.29
CA SER A 475 34.66 16.95 -22.22
C SER A 475 35.45 15.89 -23.00
N GLN A 476 36.07 16.27 -24.11
CA GLN A 476 36.93 15.35 -24.88
C GLN A 476 38.13 14.85 -24.05
N GLU A 477 38.69 15.69 -23.18
CA GLU A 477 39.76 15.34 -22.25
C GLU A 477 39.35 14.31 -21.19
N ASP A 478 38.07 14.31 -20.77
CA ASP A 478 37.55 13.33 -19.80
C ASP A 478 37.40 11.91 -20.41
N VAL A 479 37.35 11.83 -21.75
CA VAL A 479 37.09 10.58 -22.52
C VAL A 479 38.37 9.91 -22.99
N ALA A 480 39.51 10.62 -22.94
CA ALA A 480 40.83 10.04 -23.22
C ALA A 480 41.29 8.99 -22.19
N ASN A 481 40.49 8.72 -21.15
CA ASN A 481 40.73 7.68 -20.16
C ASN A 481 40.35 6.30 -20.73
N PRO A 482 41.28 5.33 -20.82
CA PRO A 482 41.04 4.07 -21.53
C PRO A 482 39.82 3.28 -21.02
N ARG A 483 39.49 3.35 -19.72
CA ARG A 483 38.29 2.69 -19.16
C ARG A 483 36.95 3.28 -19.62
N LEU A 484 36.94 4.51 -20.12
CA LEU A 484 35.74 5.17 -20.67
C LEU A 484 35.66 5.07 -22.20
N ALA A 485 36.79 4.83 -22.88
CA ALA A 485 36.86 4.68 -24.33
C ALA A 485 36.14 3.41 -24.83
N ASP A 486 36.26 2.29 -24.10
CA ASP A 486 35.62 1.01 -24.44
C ASP A 486 34.08 1.06 -24.44
N LEU A 487 33.47 2.06 -23.78
CA LEU A 487 32.01 2.22 -23.68
C LEU A 487 31.36 2.81 -24.94
N GLY A 488 32.08 2.87 -26.08
CA GLY A 488 31.50 3.22 -27.38
C GLY A 488 30.90 4.62 -27.45
N ILE A 489 31.42 5.56 -26.67
CA ILE A 489 30.85 6.91 -26.52
C ILE A 489 31.10 7.72 -27.80
N ASN A 490 30.20 7.60 -28.77
CA ASN A 490 30.26 8.36 -30.01
C ASN A 490 29.82 9.81 -29.75
N ILE A 491 30.75 10.65 -29.28
CA ILE A 491 30.55 12.08 -28.96
C ILE A 491 30.25 12.92 -30.22
N LYS A 492 30.24 12.30 -31.41
CA LYS A 492 29.81 12.95 -32.66
C LYS A 492 28.36 13.36 -32.56
N THR A 493 28.19 14.64 -32.22
CA THR A 493 27.07 15.52 -32.53
C THR A 493 25.70 14.86 -32.39
N SER A 494 24.95 15.24 -31.35
CA SER A 494 23.51 15.05 -31.39
C SER A 494 22.98 15.57 -32.72
N ASN A 495 22.47 14.68 -33.57
CA ASN A 495 21.59 15.02 -34.69
C ASN A 495 20.28 15.53 -34.10
N ARG A 496 20.35 16.67 -33.39
CA ARG A 496 19.18 17.48 -33.08
C ARG A 496 18.61 17.84 -34.45
N PRO A 497 17.39 17.38 -34.81
CA PRO A 497 16.74 17.94 -35.99
C PRO A 497 16.73 19.45 -35.79
N LYS A 498 17.30 20.19 -36.75
CA LYS A 498 17.35 21.66 -36.69
C LYS A 498 15.94 22.13 -36.39
N ARG A 499 15.72 22.69 -35.19
CA ARG A 499 14.43 23.32 -34.86
C ARG A 499 14.34 24.56 -35.73
N LEU A 500 13.82 24.37 -36.94
CA LEU A 500 13.32 25.46 -37.77
C LEU A 500 12.39 26.29 -36.89
N PRO A 501 12.48 27.63 -36.94
CA PRO A 501 11.58 28.48 -36.18
C PRO A 501 10.14 28.04 -36.47
N LYS A 502 9.28 27.98 -35.43
CA LYS A 502 7.86 27.65 -35.59
C LYS A 502 7.32 28.57 -36.69
N CYS A 503 7.00 28.01 -37.86
CA CYS A 503 6.45 28.83 -38.92
C CYS A 503 5.09 29.37 -38.43
N ASN A 504 4.75 30.60 -38.81
CA ASN A 504 3.47 31.20 -38.48
C ASN A 504 2.34 30.28 -38.99
N ALA A 505 1.16 30.29 -38.36
CA ALA A 505 0.05 29.41 -38.73
C ALA A 505 -0.30 29.48 -40.24
N GLN A 506 -0.12 30.65 -40.86
CA GLN A 506 -0.26 30.89 -42.30
C GLN A 506 0.68 30.03 -43.17
N CYS A 507 1.90 29.72 -42.70
CA CYS A 507 2.85 28.87 -43.42
C CYS A 507 2.54 27.37 -43.33
N ARG A 508 1.56 26.96 -42.51
CA ARG A 508 1.08 25.57 -42.46
C ARG A 508 0.11 25.28 -43.61
N ILE A 509 -0.77 26.24 -43.89
CA ILE A 509 -1.75 26.19 -45.00
C ILE A 509 -1.05 26.07 -46.35
N LEU A 510 0.08 26.77 -46.54
CA LEU A 510 0.91 26.72 -47.77
C LEU A 510 1.81 25.47 -47.90
N ARG A 511 1.64 24.44 -47.05
CA ARG A 511 2.29 23.13 -47.18
C ARG A 511 1.31 21.96 -47.32
N GLU A 512 0.02 22.24 -47.17
CA GLU A 512 -1.07 21.27 -47.33
C GLU A 512 -1.79 21.47 -48.69
N TYR A 513 -1.31 22.44 -49.49
CA TYR A 513 -1.41 22.54 -50.95
C TYR A 513 -0.03 22.27 -51.56
#